data_AF-A0A1G7T3C2-F1
#
_entry.id   AF-A0A1G7T3C2-F1
#
_cell.length_a   1.000
_cell.length_b   1.000
_cell.length_c   1.000
_cell.angle_alpha   90.00
_cell.angle_beta   90.00
_cell.angle_gamma   90.00
#
_symmetry.space_group_name_H-M   'P 1'
#
loop_
_entity.id
_entity.type
_entity.pdbx_description
1 polymer ?
#
loop_
_entity_poly.entity_id
_entity_poly.type
_entity_poly.pdbx_seq_one_letter_code
_entity_poly.pdbx_strand_id
1 'polypeptide(L)'
;MLARVSATLVSCANRTPLAVATYLAVVLAAATALWRLEGWGFGDSVWWAFVTTTTTGYGDLYPVTVAGRVVGVLTMFAGIIGIGVIVGRIAAVVIRTHDDFTHEEQVDLSQDSDEQLRLLREIQAELRTRRPDHAG
;
A
#
# COMPACT_ATOMS: atom_id res chain seq x y z
N MET A 1 4.13 -30.76 0.43
CA MET A 1 3.04 -30.47 1.40
C MET A 1 3.32 -29.21 2.22
N LEU A 2 4.51 -29.08 2.83
CA LEU A 2 4.91 -27.88 3.62
C LEU A 2 4.89 -26.56 2.83
N ALA A 3 5.34 -26.56 1.56
CA ALA A 3 5.36 -25.36 0.72
C ALA A 3 3.97 -24.81 0.32
N ARG A 4 2.95 -25.69 0.26
CA ARG A 4 1.56 -25.27 -0.02
C ARG A 4 0.91 -24.66 1.23
N VAL A 5 1.23 -25.19 2.40
CA VAL A 5 0.76 -24.65 3.69
C VAL A 5 1.38 -23.28 3.96
N SER A 6 2.68 -23.08 3.68
CA SER A 6 3.32 -21.76 3.80
C SER A 6 2.75 -20.75 2.80
N ALA A 7 2.49 -21.14 1.55
CA ALA A 7 1.89 -20.26 0.54
C ALA A 7 0.45 -19.85 0.89
N THR A 8 -0.36 -20.76 1.43
CA THR A 8 -1.73 -20.45 1.86
C THR A 8 -1.76 -19.64 3.16
N LEU A 9 -0.87 -19.92 4.11
CA LEU A 9 -0.70 -19.09 5.32
C LEU A 9 -0.24 -17.67 4.97
N VAL A 10 0.70 -17.55 4.03
CA VAL A 10 1.15 -16.25 3.50
C VAL A 10 0.02 -15.56 2.75
N SER A 11 -0.78 -16.25 1.93
CA SER A 11 -1.94 -15.64 1.26
C SER A 11 -3.04 -15.18 2.22
N CYS A 12 -3.25 -15.87 3.36
CA CYS A 12 -4.16 -15.41 4.42
C CYS A 12 -3.56 -14.24 5.21
N ALA A 13 -2.26 -14.29 5.51
CA ALA A 13 -1.52 -13.21 6.18
C ALA A 13 -1.35 -11.96 5.30
N ASN A 14 -1.43 -12.11 3.97
CA ASN A 14 -1.24 -11.06 2.99
C ASN A 14 -2.56 -10.34 2.61
N ARG A 15 -3.66 -10.63 3.30
CA ARG A 15 -4.90 -9.86 3.15
C ARG A 15 -4.80 -8.56 3.95
N THR A 16 -5.04 -7.43 3.29
CA THR A 16 -5.14 -6.09 3.89
C THR A 16 -5.92 -6.03 5.23
N PRO A 17 -7.05 -6.73 5.45
CA PRO A 17 -7.72 -6.76 6.76
C PRO A 17 -6.85 -7.31 7.89
N LEU A 18 -5.90 -8.21 7.62
CA LEU A 18 -5.03 -8.77 8.65
C LEU A 18 -3.98 -7.77 9.13
N ALA A 19 -3.48 -6.91 8.24
CA ALA A 19 -2.58 -5.81 8.62
C ALA A 19 -3.30 -4.81 9.53
N VAL A 20 -4.54 -4.46 9.20
CA VAL A 20 -5.39 -3.58 10.02
C VAL A 20 -5.70 -4.23 11.37
N ALA A 21 -6.08 -5.52 11.39
CA ALA A 21 -6.36 -6.24 12.63
C ALA A 21 -5.11 -6.33 13.53
N THR A 22 -3.94 -6.58 12.96
CA THR A 22 -2.66 -6.62 13.69
C THR A 22 -2.33 -5.25 14.28
N TYR A 23 -2.50 -4.18 13.51
CA TYR A 23 -2.32 -2.81 13.98
C TYR A 23 -3.25 -2.48 15.16
N LEU A 24 -4.54 -2.76 15.04
CA LEU A 24 -5.51 -2.54 16.10
C LEU A 24 -5.21 -3.39 17.35
N ALA A 25 -4.77 -4.64 17.18
CA ALA A 25 -4.36 -5.49 18.28
C ALA A 25 -3.15 -4.91 19.04
N VAL A 26 -2.17 -4.33 18.33
CA VAL A 26 -1.03 -3.65 18.95
C VAL A 26 -1.47 -2.40 19.72
N VAL A 27 -2.37 -1.59 19.16
CA VAL A 27 -2.94 -0.42 19.86
C VAL A 27 -3.66 -0.84 21.14
N LEU A 28 -4.47 -1.90 21.10
CA LEU A 28 -5.19 -2.40 22.26
C LEU A 28 -4.25 -3.02 23.31
N ALA A 29 -3.18 -3.70 22.87
CA ALA A 29 -2.16 -4.23 23.77
C ALA A 29 -1.41 -3.11 24.50
N ALA A 30 -1.04 -2.04 23.77
CA ALA A 30 -0.42 -0.86 24.36
C ALA A 30 -1.38 -0.16 25.35
N ALA A 31 -2.65 0.00 25.00
CA ALA A 31 -3.66 0.57 25.89
C ALA A 31 -3.84 -0.27 27.17
N THR A 32 -3.85 -1.61 27.05
CA THR A 32 -3.95 -2.51 28.20
C THR A 32 -2.70 -2.40 29.10
N ALA A 33 -1.51 -2.27 28.52
CA ALA A 33 -0.28 -2.07 29.26
C ALA A 33 -0.28 -0.72 30.00
N LEU A 34 -0.67 0.36 29.33
CA LEU A 34 -0.73 1.70 29.91
C LEU A 34 -1.79 1.81 31.01
N TRP A 35 -2.95 1.17 30.84
CA TRP A 35 -3.95 1.05 31.89
C TRP A 35 -3.35 0.51 33.19
N ARG A 36 -2.49 -0.52 33.09
CA ARG A 36 -1.84 -1.15 34.25
C ARG A 36 -0.67 -0.33 34.80
N LEU A 37 0.10 0.34 33.94
CA LEU A 37 1.33 1.03 34.32
C LEU A 37 1.09 2.47 34.81
N GLU A 38 0.14 3.18 34.21
CA GLU A 38 -0.17 4.58 34.52
C GLU A 38 -1.43 4.73 35.38
N GLY A 39 -2.25 3.68 35.52
CA GLY A 39 -3.47 3.71 36.33
C GLY A 39 -4.63 4.52 35.73
N TRP A 40 -4.56 4.84 34.43
CA TRP A 40 -5.61 5.58 33.72
C TRP A 40 -6.89 4.77 33.54
N GLY A 41 -8.00 5.41 33.14
CA GLY A 41 -9.16 4.67 32.64
C GLY A 41 -8.78 3.82 31.42
N PHE A 42 -9.44 2.68 31.22
CA PHE A 42 -9.22 1.87 30.00
C PHE A 42 -9.58 2.67 28.74
N GLY A 43 -10.67 3.45 28.78
CA GLY A 43 -11.06 4.36 27.69
C GLY A 43 -9.99 5.40 27.38
N ASP A 44 -9.43 6.04 28.41
CA ASP A 44 -8.36 7.04 28.26
C ASP A 44 -7.06 6.43 27.71
N SER A 45 -6.77 5.19 28.10
CA SER A 45 -5.60 4.45 27.60
C SER A 45 -5.74 4.11 26.11
N VAL A 46 -6.94 3.71 25.68
CA VAL A 46 -7.26 3.47 24.26
C VAL A 46 -7.23 4.78 23.47
N TRP A 47 -7.84 5.84 24.01
CA TRP A 47 -7.83 7.18 23.41
C TRP A 47 -6.40 7.68 23.18
N TRP A 48 -5.55 7.63 24.22
CA TRP A 48 -4.15 8.03 24.11
C TRP A 48 -3.40 7.21 23.06
N ALA A 49 -3.58 5.89 23.06
CA ALA A 49 -2.93 5.00 22.10
C ALA A 49 -3.36 5.32 20.65
N PHE A 50 -4.65 5.62 20.41
CA PHE A 50 -5.13 6.04 19.10
C PHE A 50 -4.53 7.38 18.66
N VAL A 51 -4.69 8.42 19.48
CA VAL A 51 -4.22 9.79 19.19
C VAL A 51 -2.71 9.84 18.99
N THR A 52 -1.96 8.99 19.69
CA THR A 52 -0.50 8.86 19.55
C THR A 52 -0.12 8.13 18.27
N THR A 53 -0.75 6.99 17.97
CA THR A 53 -0.42 6.23 16.76
C THR A 53 -0.84 6.93 15.47
N THR A 54 -1.89 7.76 15.50
CA THR A 54 -2.28 8.64 14.40
C THR A 54 -1.48 9.95 14.35
N THR A 55 -0.50 10.13 15.23
CA THR A 55 0.35 11.34 15.34
C THR A 55 -0.41 12.64 15.64
N THR A 56 -1.66 12.56 16.09
CA THR A 56 -2.47 13.73 16.45
C THR A 56 -1.94 14.40 17.71
N GLY A 57 -1.64 13.61 18.74
CA GLY A 57 -0.92 14.05 19.95
C GLY A 57 -1.50 15.27 20.68
N TYR A 58 -2.76 15.23 21.13
CA TYR A 58 -3.39 16.37 21.81
C TYR A 58 -2.64 16.85 23.07
N GLY A 59 -1.92 15.96 23.75
CA GLY A 59 -1.12 16.29 24.95
C GLY A 59 -1.93 16.41 26.24
N ASP A 60 -3.20 16.02 26.21
CA ASP A 60 -4.11 15.89 27.35
C ASP A 60 -3.67 14.77 28.31
N LEU A 61 -3.16 13.67 27.76
CA LEU A 61 -2.63 12.52 28.49
C LEU A 61 -1.23 12.20 27.96
N TYR A 62 -0.32 11.78 28.84
CA TYR A 62 1.02 11.31 28.48
C TYR A 62 1.64 10.45 29.58
N PRO A 63 2.34 9.36 29.25
CA PRO A 63 2.89 8.46 30.25
C PRO A 63 3.97 9.15 31.09
N VAL A 64 3.79 9.13 32.41
CA VAL A 64 4.74 9.74 33.35
C VAL A 64 5.67 8.71 33.98
N THR A 65 5.26 7.44 34.03
CA THR A 65 6.09 6.36 34.57
C THR A 65 7.19 5.97 33.60
N VAL A 66 8.33 5.50 34.13
CA VAL A 66 9.45 5.02 33.30
C VAL A 66 9.00 3.88 32.39
N ALA A 67 8.26 2.91 32.95
CA ALA A 67 7.73 1.79 32.18
C ALA A 67 6.71 2.22 31.12
N GLY A 68 5.80 3.12 31.46
CA GLY A 68 4.81 3.67 30.52
C GLY A 68 5.47 4.46 29.38
N ARG A 69 6.56 5.19 29.64
CA ARG A 69 7.34 5.86 28.59
C ARG A 69 7.98 4.88 27.62
N VAL A 70 8.52 3.76 28.11
CA VAL A 70 9.06 2.70 27.23
C VAL A 70 7.95 2.13 26.34
N VAL A 71 6.79 1.81 26.90
CA VAL A 71 5.62 1.37 26.13
C VAL A 71 5.16 2.45 25.14
N GLY A 72 5.20 3.71 25.53
CA GLY A 72 4.85 4.85 24.68
C GLY A 72 5.76 4.97 23.46
N VAL A 73 7.07 4.85 23.65
CA VAL A 73 8.04 4.84 22.54
C VAL A 73 7.77 3.68 21.57
N LEU A 74 7.53 2.47 22.10
CA LEU A 74 7.18 1.32 21.27
C LEU A 74 5.87 1.54 20.49
N THR A 75 4.89 2.20 21.12
CA THR A 75 3.60 2.54 20.51
C THR A 75 3.78 3.53 19.36
N MET A 76 4.66 4.54 19.50
CA MET A 76 4.97 5.49 18.43
C MET A 76 5.58 4.79 17.20
N PHE A 77 6.56 3.91 17.39
CA PHE A 77 7.14 3.13 16.29
C PHE A 77 6.11 2.20 15.64
N ALA A 78 5.29 1.53 16.44
CA ALA A 78 4.21 0.69 15.94
C ALA A 78 3.19 1.48 15.10
N GLY A 79 2.89 2.73 15.50
CA GLY A 79 2.06 3.67 14.76
C GLY A 79 2.57 3.89 13.33
N ILE A 80 3.82 4.36 13.22
CA ILE A 80 4.46 4.68 11.94
C ILE A 80 4.56 3.43 11.04
N ILE A 81 5.04 2.31 11.60
CA ILE A 81 5.20 1.05 10.85
C ILE A 81 3.83 0.52 10.40
N GLY A 82 2.85 0.50 11.31
CA GLY A 82 1.51 -0.02 11.02
C GLY A 82 0.79 0.76 9.93
N ILE A 83 0.75 2.09 10.05
CA ILE A 83 0.14 2.97 9.05
C ILE A 83 0.89 2.86 7.72
N GLY A 84 2.23 2.89 7.74
CA GLY A 84 3.04 2.74 6.53
C GLY A 84 2.79 1.44 5.78
N VAL A 85 2.65 0.32 6.50
CA VAL A 85 2.28 -0.97 5.91
C VAL A 85 0.88 -0.89 5.31
N ILE A 86 -0.12 -0.35 6.02
CA ILE A 86 -1.50 -0.25 5.51
C ILE A 86 -1.54 0.58 4.21
N VAL A 87 -0.89 1.75 4.20
CA VAL A 87 -0.81 2.62 3.01
C VAL A 87 -0.11 1.91 1.86
N GLY A 88 1.05 1.29 2.10
CA GLY A 88 1.79 0.55 1.07
C GLY A 88 0.99 -0.61 0.48
N ARG A 89 0.16 -1.29 1.30
CA ARG A 89 -0.72 -2.36 0.83
C ARG A 89 -1.87 -1.84 -0.02
N ILE A 90 -2.50 -0.74 0.38
CA ILE A 90 -3.56 -0.09 -0.43
C ILE A 90 -2.97 0.36 -1.77
N ALA A 91 -1.81 1.04 -1.75
CA ALA A 91 -1.11 1.46 -2.96
C ALA A 91 -0.81 0.25 -3.88
N ALA A 92 -0.33 -0.86 -3.34
CA ALA A 92 -0.07 -2.07 -4.13
C ALA A 92 -1.32 -2.66 -4.79
N VAL A 93 -2.50 -2.54 -4.18
CA VAL A 93 -3.78 -2.94 -4.79
C VAL A 93 -4.15 -1.97 -5.91
N VAL A 94 -4.07 -0.66 -5.66
CA VAL A 94 -4.42 0.37 -6.65
C VAL A 94 -3.53 0.30 -7.88
N ILE A 95 -2.21 0.14 -7.68
CA ILE A 95 -1.22 0.03 -8.77
C ILE A 95 -1.49 -1.23 -9.60
N ARG A 96 -1.76 -2.38 -8.96
CA ARG A 96 -2.10 -3.62 -9.68
C ARG A 96 -3.32 -3.44 -10.58
N THR A 97 -4.37 -2.77 -10.10
CA THR A 97 -5.56 -2.50 -10.93
C THR A 97 -5.25 -1.63 -12.15
N HIS A 98 -4.18 -0.82 -12.10
CA HIS A 98 -3.81 0.10 -13.17
C HIS A 98 -2.74 -0.47 -14.12
N ASP A 99 -1.94 -1.43 -13.67
CA ASP A 99 -0.85 -2.07 -14.43
C ASP A 99 -1.19 -3.49 -14.92
N ASP A 100 -2.40 -4.01 -14.68
CA ASP A 100 -2.84 -5.31 -15.19
C ASP A 100 -3.23 -5.24 -16.68
N PHE A 101 -2.35 -4.69 -17.51
CA PHE A 101 -2.39 -5.00 -18.94
C PHE A 101 -1.99 -6.47 -19.04
N THR A 102 -2.98 -7.32 -19.29
CA THR A 102 -2.70 -8.73 -19.56
C THR A 102 -1.69 -8.84 -20.70
N HIS A 103 -0.81 -9.86 -20.66
CA HIS A 103 0.15 -10.07 -21.76
C HIS A 103 -0.55 -10.13 -23.13
N GLU A 104 -1.80 -10.57 -23.18
CA GLU A 104 -2.62 -10.56 -24.39
C GLU A 104 -2.91 -9.12 -24.86
N GLU A 105 -3.38 -8.25 -23.98
CA GLU A 105 -3.66 -6.83 -24.30
C GLU A 105 -2.39 -6.04 -24.65
N GLN A 106 -1.28 -6.33 -23.97
CA GLN A 106 0.00 -5.70 -24.23
C GLN A 106 0.58 -6.11 -25.61
N VAL A 107 0.36 -7.37 -26.02
CA VAL A 107 0.73 -7.86 -27.35
C VAL A 107 -0.19 -7.26 -28.42
N ASP A 108 -1.50 -7.20 -28.19
CA ASP A 108 -2.48 -6.67 -29.15
C ASP A 108 -2.21 -5.18 -29.47
N LEU A 109 -1.90 -4.37 -28.44
CA LEU A 109 -1.50 -2.97 -28.62
C LEU A 109 -0.20 -2.80 -29.42
N SER A 110 0.78 -3.68 -29.21
CA SER A 110 2.03 -3.66 -29.98
C SER A 110 1.81 -4.06 -31.44
N GLN A 111 0.91 -5.03 -31.68
CA GLN A 111 0.54 -5.47 -33.03
C GLN A 111 -0.20 -4.38 -33.80
N ASP A 112 -1.17 -3.69 -33.18
CA ASP A 112 -1.89 -2.58 -33.82
C ASP A 112 -0.95 -1.42 -34.18
N SER A 113 -0.01 -1.08 -33.28
CA SER A 113 0.98 -0.04 -33.56
C SER A 113 1.90 -0.41 -34.73
N ASP A 114 2.35 -1.67 -34.79
CA ASP A 114 3.18 -2.17 -35.89
C ASP A 114 2.41 -2.22 -37.22
N GLU A 115 1.12 -2.59 -37.18
CA GLU A 115 0.23 -2.61 -38.34
C GLU A 115 -0.02 -1.20 -38.89
N GLN A 116 -0.31 -0.23 -38.01
CA GLN A 116 -0.44 1.17 -38.37
C GLN A 116 0.85 1.72 -39.03
N LEU A 117 2.02 1.43 -38.46
CA LEU A 117 3.30 1.81 -39.04
C LEU A 117 3.53 1.17 -40.42
N ARG A 118 3.03 -0.06 -40.62
CA ARG A 118 3.12 -0.75 -41.91
C ARG A 118 2.28 -0.05 -42.98
N LEU A 119 1.03 0.26 -42.67
CA LEU A 119 0.12 0.97 -43.58
C LEU A 119 0.63 2.37 -43.91
N LEU A 120 1.16 3.08 -42.92
CA LEU A 120 1.78 4.40 -43.14
C LEU A 120 2.97 4.31 -44.09
N ARG A 121 3.85 3.30 -43.93
CA ARG A 121 4.99 3.10 -44.84
C ARG A 121 4.54 2.76 -46.26
N GLU A 122 3.47 1.99 -46.40
CA GLU A 122 2.90 1.62 -47.69
C GLU A 122 2.30 2.84 -48.41
N ILE A 123 1.47 3.62 -47.73
CA ILE A 123 0.93 4.88 -48.26
C ILE A 123 2.08 5.84 -48.64
N GLN A 124 3.12 5.93 -47.80
CA GLN A 124 4.29 6.75 -48.12
C GLN A 124 5.02 6.25 -49.38
N ALA A 125 5.13 4.94 -49.60
CA ALA A 125 5.74 4.36 -50.80
C ALA A 125 4.88 4.57 -52.06
N GLU A 126 3.55 4.43 -51.95
CA GLU A 126 2.61 4.76 -53.02
C GLU A 126 2.65 6.23 -53.39
N LEU A 127 2.66 7.14 -52.41
CA LEU A 127 2.78 8.58 -52.68
C LEU A 127 4.14 8.94 -53.28
N ARG A 128 5.22 8.25 -52.89
CA ARG A 128 6.56 8.46 -53.47
C ARG A 128 6.62 8.03 -54.93
N THR A 129 5.88 7.00 -55.31
CA THR A 129 5.80 6.51 -56.70
C THR A 129 4.78 7.28 -57.54
N ARG A 130 3.70 7.80 -56.92
CA ARG A 130 2.66 8.64 -57.57
C ARG A 130 2.97 10.12 -57.61
N ARG A 131 4.05 10.60 -57.02
CA ARG A 131 4.48 12.00 -57.13
C ARG A 131 5.43 12.13 -58.33
N PRO A 132 4.94 12.36 -59.57
CA PRO A 132 5.80 12.88 -60.62
C PRO A 132 6.27 14.27 -60.19
N ASP A 133 7.50 14.60 -60.57
CA ASP A 133 8.18 15.86 -60.30
C ASP A 133 7.32 17.09 -60.65
N HIS A 134 6.46 17.53 -59.72
CA HIS A 134 5.84 18.85 -59.72
C HIS A 134 6.64 19.83 -58.85
N ALA A 135 7.96 19.63 -58.80
CA ALA A 135 8.91 20.65 -58.40
C ALA A 135 9.68 21.05 -59.68
N GLY A 136 9.12 22.01 -60.40
CA GLY A 136 9.91 22.87 -61.29
C GLY A 136 10.77 23.82 -60.49
#